data_AF-A0A2L0EIF3-F1
#
_entry.id   AF-A0A2L0EIF3-F1
#
_cell.length_a   1.000
_cell.length_b   1.000
_cell.length_c   1.000
_cell.angle_alpha   90.00
_cell.angle_beta   90.00
_cell.angle_gamma   90.00
#
_symmetry.space_group_name_H-M   'P 1'
#
loop_
_entity.id
_entity.type
_entity.pdbx_description
1 polymer ?
#
loop_
_entity_poly.entity_id
_entity_poly.type
_entity_poly.pdbx_seq_one_letter_code
_entity_poly.pdbx_strand_id
1 'polypeptide(L)'
;MTQRMPLLLVSIVVLACSPRSRTFTESTGGAADPSGGAGGAGGAGGTSGGGAEGAGDSCTVLSDCPAPAEPCQTSACVEGTCAVVPLPEGIEVAPEAGDCRRLVCDGDGAQVVLAADEPKDDGNPCTHDICQETMPAHPPRTGETCPGGVCDAGGRCVPSMCTGDLDCGVSTECYRYTCQGGLCMEGPVPAGTLCNALQDQCDEAGNCVDCFNSGGCGECCVCVSFTCVPA
;
A
#
# COMPACT_ATOMS: atom_id res chain seq x y z
N MET A 1 69.73 26.71 14.80
CA MET A 1 68.97 26.69 13.53
C MET A 1 67.49 26.67 13.86
N THR A 2 66.88 27.85 13.94
CA THR A 2 65.47 28.09 14.25
C THR A 2 64.66 28.08 12.96
N GLN A 3 63.82 27.07 12.75
CA GLN A 3 62.89 27.03 11.62
C GLN A 3 61.52 27.55 12.07
N ARG A 4 61.17 28.74 11.60
CA ARG A 4 59.85 29.35 11.74
C ARG A 4 58.92 28.70 10.72
N MET A 5 57.87 28.02 11.18
CA MET A 5 56.74 27.62 10.33
C MET A 5 55.68 28.74 10.34
N PRO A 6 55.22 29.21 9.17
CA PRO A 6 54.23 30.28 9.10
C PRO A 6 52.81 29.74 9.37
N LEU A 7 52.10 30.47 10.22
CA LEU A 7 50.69 30.27 10.56
C LEU A 7 49.84 30.81 9.39
N LEU A 8 49.22 29.92 8.61
CA LEU A 8 48.23 30.30 7.60
C LEU A 8 46.88 30.56 8.27
N LEU A 9 46.49 31.84 8.34
CA LEU A 9 45.14 32.27 8.68
C LEU A 9 44.19 31.89 7.52
N VAL A 10 43.31 30.92 7.75
CA VAL A 10 42.19 30.62 6.86
C VAL A 10 41.01 31.49 7.30
N SER A 11 40.74 32.56 6.54
CA SER A 11 39.54 33.38 6.71
C SER A 11 38.31 32.61 6.25
N ILE A 12 37.50 32.14 7.19
CA ILE A 12 36.17 31.57 6.92
C ILE A 12 35.21 32.74 6.70
N VAL A 13 34.81 32.96 5.45
CA VAL A 13 33.71 33.85 5.09
C VAL A 13 32.41 33.15 5.46
N VAL A 14 31.72 33.64 6.48
CA VAL A 14 30.35 33.20 6.82
C VAL A 14 29.41 33.78 5.77
N LEU A 15 28.97 32.95 4.82
CA LEU A 15 27.85 33.28 3.94
C LEU A 15 26.55 33.27 4.76
N ALA A 16 26.02 34.46 5.04
CA ALA A 16 24.72 34.62 5.66
C ALA A 16 23.61 34.05 4.75
N CYS A 17 22.89 33.04 5.24
CA CYS A 17 21.66 32.57 4.62
C CYS A 17 20.53 33.57 4.97
N SER A 18 20.07 34.35 4.00
CA SER A 18 18.88 35.20 4.16
C SER A 18 17.61 34.35 4.14
N PRO A 19 16.59 34.65 4.97
CA PRO A 19 15.29 34.00 4.86
C PRO A 19 14.56 34.50 3.61
N ARG A 20 14.37 33.61 2.63
CA ARG A 20 13.47 33.86 1.51
C ARG A 20 12.05 33.64 2.01
N SER A 21 11.34 34.73 2.28
CA SER A 21 9.91 34.74 2.58
C SER A 21 9.15 33.98 1.49
N ARG A 22 8.49 32.88 1.86
CA ARG A 22 7.53 32.19 1.01
C ARG A 22 6.19 32.92 1.12
N THR A 23 5.95 33.86 0.21
CA THR A 23 4.60 34.38 -0.04
C THR A 23 3.80 33.29 -0.73
N PHE A 24 2.81 32.75 -0.02
CA PHE A 24 1.71 32.01 -0.63
C PHE A 24 0.87 33.02 -1.42
N THR A 25 0.92 32.94 -2.74
CA THR A 25 -0.06 33.60 -3.60
C THR A 25 -1.19 32.61 -3.81
N GLU A 26 -2.36 32.91 -3.26
CA GLU A 26 -3.63 32.26 -3.56
C GLU A 26 -3.80 32.07 -5.06
N SER A 27 -4.02 30.83 -5.48
CA SER A 27 -4.51 30.52 -6.81
C SER A 27 -6.01 30.83 -6.82
N THR A 28 -6.35 32.06 -7.19
CA THR A 28 -7.71 32.41 -7.59
C THR A 28 -7.98 31.80 -8.97
N GLY A 29 -8.47 30.56 -8.98
CA GLY A 29 -9.06 29.94 -10.16
C GLY A 29 -10.38 30.62 -10.49
N GLY A 30 -10.42 31.30 -11.64
CA GLY A 30 -11.54 32.11 -12.09
C GLY A 30 -12.82 31.33 -12.32
N ALA A 31 -13.92 31.90 -11.82
CA ALA A 31 -15.28 31.58 -12.24
C ALA A 31 -15.50 32.11 -13.67
N ALA A 32 -15.95 31.24 -14.56
CA ALA A 32 -16.52 31.63 -15.85
C ALA A 32 -18.05 31.62 -15.75
N ASP A 33 -18.63 32.78 -16.09
CA ASP A 33 -20.06 33.10 -16.13
C ASP A 33 -20.91 32.15 -17.02
N PRO A 34 -22.22 31.99 -16.72
CA PRO A 34 -23.19 31.38 -17.61
C PRO A 34 -23.88 32.47 -18.46
N SER A 35 -23.88 32.32 -19.79
CA SER A 35 -24.75 33.12 -20.66
C SER A 35 -25.16 32.30 -21.88
N GLY A 36 -26.48 32.15 -22.01
CA GLY A 36 -27.13 31.24 -22.95
C GLY A 36 -27.15 31.70 -24.39
N GLY A 37 -27.52 30.75 -25.25
CA GLY A 37 -27.84 30.95 -26.66
C GLY A 37 -28.54 29.71 -27.20
N ALA A 38 -29.80 29.86 -27.57
CA ALA A 38 -30.71 28.83 -28.04
C ALA A 38 -30.46 28.42 -29.51
N GLY A 39 -30.90 27.20 -29.88
CA GLY A 39 -31.31 26.90 -31.26
C GLY A 39 -31.12 25.45 -31.71
N GLY A 40 -32.22 24.81 -32.15
CA GLY A 40 -32.21 23.64 -33.05
C GLY A 40 -32.54 22.31 -32.35
N ALA A 41 -33.81 21.93 -32.18
CA ALA A 41 -34.71 21.31 -33.16
C ALA A 41 -34.56 19.78 -33.29
N GLY A 42 -35.62 19.07 -32.86
CA GLY A 42 -36.20 17.95 -33.59
C GLY A 42 -35.59 16.57 -33.39
N GLY A 43 -36.34 15.68 -32.73
CA GLY A 43 -36.09 14.24 -32.83
C GLY A 43 -36.80 13.47 -31.73
N ALA A 44 -38.05 13.08 -31.99
CA ALA A 44 -38.82 12.20 -31.13
C ALA A 44 -38.04 10.90 -30.84
N GLY A 45 -37.80 10.61 -29.56
CA GLY A 45 -37.35 9.30 -29.11
C GLY A 45 -38.48 8.30 -29.29
N GLY A 46 -38.55 7.72 -30.47
CA GLY A 46 -39.38 6.56 -30.75
C GLY A 46 -38.92 5.39 -29.88
N THR A 47 -39.83 4.89 -29.07
CA THR A 47 -39.72 3.57 -28.46
C THR A 47 -39.88 2.54 -29.57
N SER A 48 -38.80 1.83 -29.89
CA SER A 48 -38.79 0.55 -30.59
C SER A 48 -37.58 -0.21 -30.05
N GLY A 49 -37.70 -1.29 -29.28
CA GLY A 49 -38.69 -2.34 -29.48
C GLY A 49 -38.44 -2.95 -30.86
N GLY A 50 -37.31 -3.64 -31.02
CA GLY A 50 -36.94 -4.30 -32.25
C GLY A 50 -35.70 -5.14 -32.02
N GLY A 51 -35.90 -6.44 -31.78
CA GLY A 51 -34.84 -7.41 -31.94
C GLY A 51 -34.30 -7.29 -33.37
N ALA A 52 -33.00 -7.05 -33.50
CA ALA A 52 -32.32 -7.25 -34.77
C ALA A 52 -31.93 -8.73 -34.83
N GLU A 53 -32.92 -9.58 -35.08
CA GLU A 53 -32.69 -10.84 -35.76
C GLU A 53 -32.28 -10.50 -37.20
N GLY A 54 -31.07 -10.91 -37.62
CA GLY A 54 -30.70 -10.98 -39.02
C GLY A 54 -29.95 -9.78 -39.61
N ALA A 55 -28.79 -9.41 -39.04
CA ALA A 55 -27.72 -8.79 -39.83
C ALA A 55 -26.80 -9.89 -40.36
N GLY A 56 -27.13 -10.37 -41.55
CA GLY A 56 -26.21 -10.97 -42.51
C GLY A 56 -25.46 -12.21 -42.06
N ASP A 57 -26.02 -13.39 -42.37
CA ASP A 57 -25.19 -14.58 -42.56
C ASP A 57 -24.05 -14.32 -43.57
N SER A 58 -24.11 -13.29 -44.41
CA SER A 58 -23.07 -12.99 -45.41
C SER A 58 -21.90 -12.17 -44.88
N CYS A 59 -20.67 -12.54 -45.25
CA CYS A 59 -19.43 -11.85 -44.89
C CYS A 59 -18.43 -11.80 -46.05
N THR A 60 -17.46 -10.89 -45.97
CA THR A 60 -16.29 -10.84 -46.86
C THR A 60 -14.98 -10.91 -46.10
N VAL A 61 -14.99 -10.48 -44.84
CA VAL A 61 -13.89 -10.56 -43.89
C VAL A 61 -14.40 -10.99 -42.52
N LEU A 62 -13.50 -11.41 -41.64
CA LEU A 62 -13.82 -11.88 -40.29
C LEU A 62 -14.59 -10.85 -39.44
N SER A 63 -14.26 -9.56 -39.59
CA SER A 63 -14.88 -8.48 -38.82
C SER A 63 -16.34 -8.20 -39.21
N ASP A 64 -16.83 -8.78 -40.32
CA ASP A 64 -18.23 -8.66 -40.74
C ASP A 64 -19.14 -9.57 -39.90
N CYS A 65 -18.57 -10.59 -39.25
CA CYS A 65 -19.32 -11.57 -38.48
C CYS A 65 -19.49 -11.15 -37.02
N PRO A 66 -20.69 -11.37 -36.43
CA PRO A 66 -20.91 -11.10 -35.01
C PRO A 66 -20.00 -11.96 -34.14
N ALA A 67 -19.60 -11.44 -32.98
CA ALA A 67 -18.89 -12.23 -31.99
C ALA A 67 -19.81 -13.37 -31.48
N PRO A 68 -19.29 -14.59 -31.31
CA PRO A 68 -20.07 -15.69 -30.76
C PRO A 68 -20.45 -15.43 -29.30
N ALA A 69 -21.47 -16.13 -28.82
CA ALA A 69 -21.95 -16.01 -27.45
C ALA A 69 -20.99 -16.67 -26.43
N GLU A 70 -20.33 -17.76 -26.83
CA GLU A 70 -19.42 -18.51 -25.97
C GLU A 70 -17.96 -18.04 -26.16
N PRO A 71 -17.19 -17.88 -25.08
CA PRO A 71 -15.84 -17.33 -25.15
C PRO A 71 -14.81 -18.30 -25.74
N CYS A 72 -15.11 -19.61 -25.78
CA CYS A 72 -14.28 -20.62 -26.44
C CYS A 72 -14.57 -20.81 -27.92
N GLN A 73 -15.31 -19.87 -28.50
CA GLN A 73 -15.65 -19.85 -29.91
C GLN A 73 -15.13 -18.55 -30.54
N THR A 74 -14.86 -18.60 -31.83
CA THR A 74 -14.61 -17.41 -32.65
C THR A 74 -15.46 -17.45 -33.90
N SER A 75 -15.75 -16.29 -34.48
CA SER A 75 -16.35 -16.22 -35.80
C SER A 75 -15.32 -16.56 -36.89
N ALA A 76 -15.79 -16.98 -38.05
CA ALA A 76 -15.02 -17.18 -39.26
C ALA A 76 -15.89 -16.82 -40.48
N CYS A 77 -15.29 -16.25 -41.52
CA CYS A 77 -15.98 -16.03 -42.78
C CYS A 77 -15.62 -17.16 -43.76
N VAL A 78 -16.53 -18.11 -43.97
CA VAL A 78 -16.33 -19.30 -44.79
C VAL A 78 -17.25 -19.24 -46.00
N GLU A 79 -16.68 -19.18 -47.20
CA GLU A 79 -17.42 -19.12 -48.47
C GLU A 79 -18.46 -17.99 -48.53
N GLY A 80 -18.15 -16.85 -47.88
CA GLY A 80 -19.03 -15.70 -47.82
C GLY A 80 -20.15 -15.83 -46.79
N THR A 81 -20.08 -16.82 -45.90
CA THR A 81 -21.03 -17.02 -44.80
C THR A 81 -20.33 -17.04 -43.44
N CYS A 82 -20.92 -16.39 -42.44
CA CYS A 82 -20.43 -16.42 -41.08
C CYS A 82 -20.63 -17.81 -40.47
N ALA A 83 -19.53 -18.41 -40.02
CA ALA A 83 -19.51 -19.64 -39.27
C ALA A 83 -18.97 -19.38 -37.86
N VAL A 84 -19.42 -20.17 -36.89
CA VAL A 84 -18.83 -20.22 -35.55
C VAL A 84 -17.88 -21.41 -35.53
N VAL A 85 -16.63 -21.18 -35.16
CA VAL A 85 -15.61 -22.22 -35.06
C VAL A 85 -15.04 -22.26 -33.63
N PRO A 86 -14.77 -23.46 -33.08
CA PRO A 86 -14.21 -23.58 -31.74
C PRO A 86 -12.75 -23.11 -31.72
N LEU A 87 -12.33 -22.51 -30.60
CA LEU A 87 -10.93 -22.23 -30.33
C LEU A 87 -10.17 -23.54 -30.02
N PRO A 88 -8.86 -23.59 -30.29
CA PRO A 88 -8.04 -24.75 -29.94
C PRO A 88 -8.08 -25.07 -28.44
N GLU A 89 -7.88 -26.35 -28.11
CA GLU A 89 -7.74 -26.80 -26.72
C GLU A 89 -6.61 -26.04 -26.00
N GLY A 90 -6.85 -25.68 -24.73
CA GLY A 90 -5.87 -25.06 -23.85
C GLY A 90 -5.74 -23.54 -23.98
N ILE A 91 -6.50 -22.89 -24.86
CA ILE A 91 -6.58 -21.43 -24.89
C ILE A 91 -7.30 -20.93 -23.63
N GLU A 92 -6.63 -20.10 -22.83
CA GLU A 92 -7.22 -19.42 -21.68
C GLU A 92 -8.15 -18.31 -22.13
N VAL A 93 -9.39 -18.35 -21.62
CA VAL A 93 -10.44 -17.37 -21.89
C VAL A 93 -10.91 -16.81 -20.56
N ALA A 94 -10.95 -15.48 -20.41
CA ALA A 94 -11.26 -14.82 -19.13
C ALA A 94 -10.33 -15.21 -17.97
N PRO A 95 -9.08 -14.68 -17.93
CA PRO A 95 -8.24 -14.81 -16.75
C PRO A 95 -8.86 -13.99 -15.60
N GLU A 96 -9.51 -14.65 -14.66
CA GLU A 96 -9.90 -14.06 -13.37
C GLU A 96 -8.75 -14.26 -12.39
N ALA A 97 -8.06 -13.17 -12.03
CA ALA A 97 -6.98 -13.24 -11.07
C ALA A 97 -7.54 -13.43 -9.64
N GLY A 98 -6.96 -14.37 -8.89
CA GLY A 98 -7.27 -14.53 -7.46
C GLY A 98 -8.40 -15.50 -7.10
N ASP A 99 -9.05 -16.14 -8.07
CA ASP A 99 -10.17 -17.06 -7.82
C ASP A 99 -9.77 -18.55 -7.87
N CYS A 100 -8.47 -18.84 -8.01
CA CYS A 100 -7.92 -20.20 -8.11
C CYS A 100 -8.41 -21.00 -9.31
N ARG A 101 -8.93 -20.34 -10.35
CA ARG A 101 -9.47 -21.01 -11.52
C ARG A 101 -8.82 -20.47 -12.79
N ARG A 102 -8.74 -21.36 -13.77
CA ARG A 102 -8.44 -21.00 -15.15
C ARG A 102 -9.52 -21.61 -16.02
N LEU A 103 -10.12 -20.77 -16.85
CA LEU A 103 -11.09 -21.19 -17.84
C LEU A 103 -10.32 -21.40 -19.14
N VAL A 104 -10.24 -22.65 -19.59
CA VAL A 104 -9.57 -23.01 -20.86
C VAL A 104 -10.54 -23.69 -21.82
N CYS A 105 -10.27 -23.59 -23.10
CA CYS A 105 -11.08 -24.25 -24.12
C CYS A 105 -10.75 -25.73 -24.25
N ASP A 106 -11.76 -26.54 -24.56
CA ASP A 106 -11.63 -28.00 -24.76
C ASP A 106 -11.34 -28.40 -26.22
N GLY A 107 -11.34 -27.44 -27.15
CA GLY A 107 -11.17 -27.70 -28.59
C GLY A 107 -12.48 -27.95 -29.34
N ASP A 108 -13.58 -28.22 -28.64
CA ASP A 108 -14.93 -28.42 -29.18
C ASP A 108 -15.83 -27.18 -29.00
N GLY A 109 -15.29 -26.13 -28.36
CA GLY A 109 -15.92 -24.83 -28.21
C GLY A 109 -16.61 -24.64 -26.87
N ALA A 110 -16.42 -25.55 -25.92
CA ALA A 110 -16.82 -25.39 -24.53
C ALA A 110 -15.63 -25.00 -23.65
N GLN A 111 -15.94 -24.54 -22.45
CA GLN A 111 -14.95 -24.18 -21.42
C GLN A 111 -14.80 -25.32 -20.42
N VAL A 112 -13.57 -25.53 -19.96
CA VAL A 112 -13.26 -26.38 -18.81
C VAL A 112 -12.56 -25.56 -17.73
N VAL A 113 -12.91 -25.82 -16.47
CA VAL A 113 -12.31 -25.16 -15.30
C VAL A 113 -11.12 -26.00 -14.84
N LEU A 114 -9.94 -25.39 -14.82
CA LEU A 114 -8.73 -25.97 -14.26
C LEU A 114 -8.32 -25.21 -12.99
N ALA A 115 -7.52 -25.86 -12.15
CA ALA A 115 -6.89 -25.20 -11.01
C ALA A 115 -5.88 -24.13 -11.48
N ALA A 116 -5.85 -23.02 -10.75
CA ALA A 116 -4.81 -22.00 -10.80
C ALA A 116 -4.05 -21.97 -9.48
N ASP A 117 -2.89 -21.31 -9.48
CA ASP A 117 -2.01 -21.22 -8.30
C ASP A 117 -1.96 -19.83 -7.68
N GLU A 118 -2.87 -18.93 -8.07
CA GLU A 118 -2.85 -17.52 -7.67
C GLU A 118 -4.14 -17.18 -6.90
N PRO A 119 -4.16 -17.37 -5.57
CA PRO A 119 -5.27 -16.97 -4.72
C PRO A 119 -5.24 -15.47 -4.46
N LYS A 120 -6.41 -14.90 -4.19
CA LYS A 120 -6.52 -13.52 -3.71
C LYS A 120 -6.04 -13.44 -2.26
N ASP A 121 -5.20 -12.45 -1.94
CA ASP A 121 -4.81 -12.13 -0.56
C ASP A 121 -6.02 -11.59 0.23
N ASP A 122 -6.34 -12.20 1.37
CA ASP A 122 -7.43 -11.79 2.27
C ASP A 122 -7.05 -10.62 3.21
N GLY A 123 -5.78 -10.21 3.19
CA GLY A 123 -5.21 -9.15 4.02
C GLY A 123 -4.97 -9.56 5.48
N ASN A 124 -5.12 -10.85 5.81
CA ASN A 124 -4.92 -11.35 7.15
C ASN A 124 -3.53 -12.01 7.27
N PRO A 125 -2.60 -11.43 8.06
CA PRO A 125 -1.25 -12.00 8.21
C PRO A 125 -1.23 -13.37 8.91
N CYS A 126 -2.37 -13.80 9.48
CA CYS A 126 -2.54 -15.06 10.18
C CYS A 126 -3.22 -16.16 9.38
N THR A 127 -3.40 -15.98 8.08
CA THR A 127 -3.86 -17.00 7.14
C THR A 127 -2.84 -17.18 6.03
N HIS A 128 -2.77 -18.38 5.46
CA HIS A 128 -2.07 -18.58 4.19
C HIS A 128 -3.07 -18.33 3.06
N ASP A 129 -2.69 -17.63 2.01
CA ASP A 129 -3.48 -17.62 0.79
C ASP A 129 -3.05 -18.78 -0.09
N ILE A 130 -3.91 -19.79 -0.22
CA ILE A 130 -3.65 -20.95 -1.07
C ILE A 130 -4.85 -21.27 -1.94
N CYS A 131 -4.59 -21.92 -3.07
CA CYS A 131 -5.63 -22.56 -3.85
C CYS A 131 -5.83 -24.01 -3.40
N GLN A 132 -7.04 -24.34 -2.97
CA GLN A 132 -7.47 -25.72 -2.77
C GLN A 132 -8.31 -26.12 -3.98
N GLU A 133 -7.65 -26.79 -4.93
CA GLU A 133 -8.22 -27.11 -6.25
C GLU A 133 -8.63 -25.85 -7.01
N THR A 134 -9.93 -25.63 -7.18
CA THR A 134 -10.52 -24.51 -7.93
C THR A 134 -11.11 -23.44 -6.99
N MET A 135 -10.75 -23.46 -5.72
CA MET A 135 -11.29 -22.56 -4.71
C MET A 135 -10.17 -21.92 -3.88
N PRO A 136 -10.22 -20.59 -3.66
CA PRO A 136 -9.35 -19.94 -2.69
C PRO A 136 -9.63 -20.45 -1.27
N ALA A 137 -8.58 -20.64 -0.50
CA ALA A 137 -8.64 -21.05 0.89
C ALA A 137 -7.64 -20.25 1.72
N HIS A 138 -8.06 -19.92 2.95
CA HIS A 138 -7.29 -19.11 3.90
C HIS A 138 -7.03 -19.89 5.21
N PRO A 139 -6.30 -21.02 5.20
CA PRO A 139 -6.07 -21.78 6.42
C PRO A 139 -5.20 -20.99 7.42
N PRO A 140 -5.44 -21.14 8.74
CA PRO A 140 -4.66 -20.47 9.78
C PRO A 140 -3.16 -20.80 9.77
N ARG A 141 -2.33 -19.78 9.99
CA ARG A 141 -0.86 -19.88 10.19
C ARG A 141 -0.50 -20.00 11.67
N THR A 142 -1.07 -20.97 12.37
CA THR A 142 -0.98 -21.03 13.83
C THR A 142 0.45 -21.07 14.35
N GLY A 143 0.73 -20.20 15.33
CA GLY A 143 2.05 -20.06 15.95
C GLY A 143 3.02 -19.17 15.17
N GLU A 144 2.68 -18.74 13.96
CA GLU A 144 3.49 -17.77 13.23
C GLU A 144 3.32 -16.35 13.81
N THR A 145 4.34 -15.52 13.62
CA THR A 145 4.35 -14.14 14.09
C THR A 145 3.48 -13.25 13.20
N CYS A 146 2.73 -12.34 13.82
CA CYS A 146 1.93 -11.32 13.14
C CYS A 146 2.18 -9.94 13.80
N PRO A 147 1.71 -8.83 13.20
CA PRO A 147 1.91 -7.50 13.79
C PRO A 147 1.30 -7.42 15.21
N GLY A 148 2.17 -7.38 16.22
CA GLY A 148 1.77 -7.29 17.63
C GLY A 148 1.48 -8.63 18.33
N GLY A 149 1.79 -9.78 17.72
CA GLY A 149 1.60 -11.06 18.42
C GLY A 149 1.87 -12.32 17.60
N VAL A 150 1.08 -13.36 17.87
CA VAL A 150 1.14 -14.68 17.24
C VAL A 150 -0.24 -15.12 16.74
N CYS A 151 -0.27 -15.89 15.68
CA CYS A 151 -1.51 -16.37 15.09
C CYS A 151 -2.11 -17.53 15.89
N ASP A 152 -3.39 -17.42 16.24
CA ASP A 152 -4.13 -18.48 16.93
C ASP A 152 -4.59 -19.60 15.96
N ALA A 153 -5.26 -20.62 16.51
CA ALA A 153 -5.82 -21.72 15.73
C ALA A 153 -7.03 -21.32 14.85
N GLY A 154 -7.58 -20.12 15.06
CA GLY A 154 -8.68 -19.55 14.28
C GLY A 154 -8.22 -18.55 13.22
N GLY A 155 -6.91 -18.38 13.02
CA GLY A 155 -6.36 -17.43 12.05
C GLY A 155 -6.43 -15.98 12.51
N ARG A 156 -6.53 -15.71 13.82
CA ARG A 156 -6.51 -14.35 14.38
C ARG A 156 -5.12 -14.03 14.92
N CYS A 157 -4.66 -12.82 14.68
CA CYS A 157 -3.48 -12.29 15.35
C CYS A 157 -3.85 -11.98 16.81
N VAL A 158 -3.38 -12.82 17.73
CA VAL A 158 -3.57 -12.60 19.17
C VAL A 158 -2.28 -12.08 19.77
N PRO A 159 -2.33 -11.18 20.77
CA PRO A 159 -1.13 -10.70 21.45
C PRO A 159 -0.26 -11.87 21.89
N SER A 160 1.04 -11.81 21.61
CA SER A 160 1.97 -12.81 22.13
C SER A 160 1.90 -12.74 23.65
N MET A 161 1.55 -13.86 24.29
CA MET A 161 1.61 -13.91 25.74
C MET A 161 3.09 -13.87 26.14
N CYS A 162 3.51 -12.74 26.68
CA CYS A 162 4.86 -12.61 27.18
C CYS A 162 4.99 -13.41 28.49
N THR A 163 6.18 -13.99 28.69
CA THR A 163 6.58 -14.64 29.94
C THR A 163 7.64 -13.81 30.67
N GLY A 164 8.31 -12.90 29.97
CA GLY A 164 9.17 -11.87 30.52
C GLY A 164 9.31 -10.66 29.59
N ASP A 165 9.90 -9.58 30.12
CA ASP A 165 10.05 -8.29 29.42
C ASP A 165 10.76 -8.40 28.07
N LEU A 166 11.73 -9.33 27.95
CA LEU A 166 12.48 -9.58 26.72
C LEU A 166 11.64 -10.16 25.59
N ASP A 167 10.49 -10.77 25.90
CA ASP A 167 9.56 -11.29 24.90
C ASP A 167 8.82 -10.14 24.18
N CYS A 168 8.81 -8.94 24.77
CA CYS A 168 8.10 -7.77 24.26
C CYS A 168 8.97 -6.84 23.43
N GLY A 169 10.29 -6.92 23.58
CA GLY A 169 11.24 -6.05 22.90
C GLY A 169 12.50 -5.81 23.73
N VAL A 170 13.37 -4.95 23.21
CA VAL A 170 14.58 -4.53 23.91
C VAL A 170 14.36 -3.13 24.46
N SER A 171 14.32 -3.01 25.79
CA SER A 171 14.22 -1.71 26.46
C SER A 171 15.49 -0.90 26.27
N THR A 172 15.34 0.41 26.16
CA THR A 172 16.43 1.40 26.21
C THR A 172 16.39 2.13 27.57
N GLU A 173 17.32 3.07 27.79
CA GLU A 173 17.28 3.92 28.98
C GLU A 173 16.04 4.83 29.03
N CYS A 174 15.47 5.17 27.86
CA CYS A 174 14.33 6.09 27.74
C CYS A 174 13.03 5.45 27.27
N TYR A 175 13.03 4.16 26.93
CA TYR A 175 11.83 3.45 26.49
C TYR A 175 11.82 2.03 27.07
N ARG A 176 10.71 1.63 27.69
CA ARG A 176 10.59 0.30 28.32
C ARG A 176 9.55 -0.57 27.63
N TYR A 177 9.93 -1.84 27.50
CA TYR A 177 9.03 -2.96 27.21
C TYR A 177 8.91 -3.78 28.49
N THR A 178 7.69 -4.01 28.94
CA THR A 178 7.41 -4.79 30.15
C THR A 178 6.33 -5.82 29.89
N CYS A 179 6.48 -6.99 30.50
CA CYS A 179 5.48 -8.03 30.47
C CYS A 179 4.60 -7.94 31.72
N GLN A 180 3.33 -7.54 31.54
CA GLN A 180 2.38 -7.46 32.65
C GLN A 180 1.12 -8.27 32.33
N GLY A 181 0.84 -9.28 33.15
CA GLY A 181 -0.34 -10.12 32.97
C GLY A 181 -0.35 -10.91 31.65
N GLY A 182 0.84 -11.22 31.11
CA GLY A 182 0.99 -11.85 29.80
C GLY A 182 0.67 -10.94 28.62
N LEU A 183 0.64 -9.62 28.83
CA LEU A 183 0.51 -8.62 27.79
C LEU A 183 1.77 -7.76 27.76
N CYS A 184 2.25 -7.47 26.55
CA CYS A 184 3.32 -6.52 26.36
C CYS A 184 2.80 -5.09 26.55
N MET A 185 3.36 -4.41 27.54
CA MET A 185 3.16 -3.01 27.82
C MET A 185 4.42 -2.26 27.41
N GLU A 186 4.27 -1.25 26.55
CA GLU A 186 5.38 -0.40 26.12
C GLU A 186 5.11 1.06 26.47
N GLY A 187 6.19 1.82 26.67
CA GLY A 187 6.07 3.25 26.88
C GLY A 187 7.38 3.96 27.19
N PRO A 188 7.36 5.30 27.06
CA PRO A 188 8.50 6.14 27.43
C PRO A 188 8.73 6.09 28.95
N VAL A 189 10.00 6.08 29.34
CA VAL A 189 10.42 6.31 30.71
C VAL A 189 10.08 7.76 31.09
N PRO A 190 9.71 8.08 32.35
CA PRO A 190 9.36 9.45 32.73
C PRO A 190 10.41 10.47 32.30
N ALA A 191 9.95 11.57 31.71
CA ALA A 191 10.85 12.59 31.22
C ALA A 191 11.72 13.19 32.34
N GLY A 192 12.94 13.55 32.00
CA GLY A 192 13.97 13.95 32.96
C GLY A 192 14.71 12.78 33.63
N THR A 193 14.34 11.53 33.36
CA THR A 193 15.15 10.38 33.78
C THR A 193 16.50 10.42 33.06
N LEU A 194 17.57 10.13 33.79
CA LEU A 194 18.93 10.21 33.26
C LEU A 194 19.23 9.06 32.30
N CYS A 195 19.87 9.40 31.18
CA CYS A 195 20.34 8.46 30.15
C CYS A 195 21.75 8.86 29.69
N ASN A 196 22.35 8.08 28.79
CA ASN A 196 23.70 8.27 28.28
C ASN A 196 24.73 8.49 29.39
N ALA A 197 24.82 7.52 30.31
CA ALA A 197 25.72 7.58 31.47
C ALA A 197 25.53 8.85 32.33
N LEU A 198 24.27 9.25 32.53
CA LEU A 198 23.86 10.42 33.34
C LEU A 198 24.23 11.78 32.73
N GLN A 199 24.56 11.83 31.43
CA GLN A 199 24.82 13.10 30.74
C GLN A 199 23.54 13.74 30.19
N ASP A 200 22.57 12.91 29.80
CA ASP A 200 21.39 13.32 29.06
C ASP A 200 20.10 12.97 29.84
N GLN A 201 18.96 13.44 29.35
CA GLN A 201 17.64 13.16 29.92
C GLN A 201 16.69 12.56 28.90
N CYS A 202 15.82 11.66 29.35
CA CYS A 202 14.73 11.16 28.54
C CYS A 202 13.69 12.25 28.27
N ASP A 203 13.20 12.31 27.03
CA ASP A 203 11.98 13.05 26.69
C ASP A 203 10.72 12.19 26.93
N GLU A 204 9.54 12.77 26.75
CA GLU A 204 8.27 12.04 26.85
C GLU A 204 7.96 11.16 25.63
N ALA A 205 8.81 11.16 24.60
CA ALA A 205 8.67 10.35 23.40
C ALA A 205 9.56 9.09 23.41
N GLY A 206 10.43 8.96 24.41
CA GLY A 206 11.32 7.81 24.59
C GLY A 206 12.73 8.01 24.01
N ASN A 207 13.11 9.23 23.66
CA ASN A 207 14.44 9.56 23.18
C ASN A 207 15.30 10.10 24.31
N CYS A 208 16.60 9.79 24.23
CA CYS A 208 17.61 10.40 25.08
C CYS A 208 18.06 11.72 24.43
N VAL A 209 17.81 12.85 25.10
CA VAL A 209 18.09 14.20 24.62
C VAL A 209 18.99 14.96 25.61
N ASP A 210 19.74 15.94 25.12
CA ASP A 210 20.71 16.73 25.92
C ASP A 210 20.05 17.34 27.16
N CYS A 211 18.80 17.80 27.04
CA CYS A 211 18.00 18.19 28.21
C CYS A 211 16.50 18.05 28.00
N PHE A 212 15.74 17.76 29.06
CA PHE A 212 14.28 17.92 29.09
C PHE A 212 13.87 19.16 29.89
N ASN A 213 14.57 19.41 30.99
CA ASN A 213 14.46 20.60 31.81
C ASN A 213 15.86 21.16 32.11
N SER A 214 15.91 22.42 32.55
CA SER A 214 17.17 23.12 32.86
C SER A 214 17.94 22.51 34.03
N GLY A 215 17.34 21.60 34.81
CA GLY A 215 18.01 20.88 35.90
C GLY A 215 18.99 19.80 35.43
N GLY A 216 18.91 19.35 34.17
CA GLY A 216 20.00 18.55 33.58
C GLY A 216 20.95 19.36 32.70
N CYS A 217 20.76 20.67 32.60
CA CYS A 217 21.80 21.55 32.12
C CYS A 217 22.65 22.00 33.33
N GLY A 218 23.98 22.01 33.19
CA GLY A 218 24.87 22.52 34.25
C GLY A 218 24.57 23.99 34.62
N GLU A 219 25.18 24.49 35.70
CA GLU A 219 24.81 25.76 36.37
C GLU A 219 24.84 27.03 35.50
N CYS A 220 25.37 26.99 34.27
CA CYS A 220 25.44 28.13 33.34
C CYS A 220 24.50 28.01 32.13
N CYS A 221 23.74 26.92 32.01
CA CYS A 221 22.95 26.62 30.82
C CYS A 221 21.46 26.45 31.15
N VAL A 222 20.60 26.80 30.21
CA VAL A 222 19.15 26.56 30.23
C VAL A 222 18.76 25.62 29.09
N CYS A 223 17.70 24.85 29.31
CA CYS A 223 17.20 23.95 28.27
C CYS A 223 16.30 24.69 27.30
N VAL A 224 16.65 24.71 26.01
CA VAL A 224 15.84 25.28 24.93
C VAL A 224 15.71 24.25 23.81
N SER A 225 14.48 23.83 23.50
CA SER A 225 14.20 22.84 22.45
C SER A 225 15.06 21.58 22.56
N PHE A 226 15.18 21.04 23.79
CA PHE A 226 15.98 19.88 24.14
C PHE A 226 17.51 20.01 23.97
N THR A 227 18.03 21.25 23.92
CA THR A 227 19.48 21.54 23.89
C THR A 227 19.85 22.48 25.04
N CYS A 228 20.96 22.19 25.72
CA CYS A 228 21.52 23.09 26.72
C CYS A 228 22.21 24.27 26.02
N VAL A 229 21.68 25.47 26.22
CA VAL A 229 22.27 26.73 25.72
C VAL A 229 22.69 27.62 26.89
N PRO A 230 23.73 28.46 26.73
CA PRO A 230 24.08 29.43 27.77
C PRO A 230 22.88 30.31 28.13
N ALA A 231 22.67 30.53 29.44
CA ALA A 231 21.59 31.33 29.99
C ALA A 231 21.71 32.82 29.65
#